data_AF-F0GYL7-F1
#
_entry.id   AF-F0GYL7-F1
#
_cell.length_a   1.000
_cell.length_b   1.000
_cell.length_c   1.000
_cell.angle_alpha   90.00
_cell.angle_beta   90.00
_cell.angle_gamma   90.00
#
_symmetry.space_group_name_H-M   'P 1'
#
loop_
_entity.id
_entity.type
_entity.pdbx_description
1 polymer ?
#
loop_
_entity_poly.entity_id
_entity_poly.type
_entity_poly.pdbx_seq_one_letter_code
_entity_poly.pdbx_strand_id
1 'polypeptide(L)'
;MAYPLETILAEKYETIIRRNITTTRMRDFYDLYTLYKLKKDEIDYKILKEAIERTSYKRGSQEEMQDYEEIIEDIKEDSYLRSLWEVYLSENKYIGDLSFDKVVDVVRIVSKTTS
;
A
#
# COMPACT_ATOMS: atom_id res chain seq x y z
N MET A 1 -20.81 11.83 1.88
CA MET A 1 -20.67 10.46 1.30
C MET A 1 -19.49 9.82 2.00
N ALA A 2 -19.69 8.69 2.67
CA ALA A 2 -18.54 7.92 3.17
C ALA A 2 -17.76 7.43 1.95
N TYR A 3 -16.45 7.68 1.92
CA TYR A 3 -15.59 7.12 0.88
C TYR A 3 -15.62 5.59 1.03
N PRO A 4 -15.87 4.82 -0.05
CA PRO A 4 -15.80 3.37 0.01
C PRO A 4 -14.43 2.95 0.55
N LEU A 5 -14.43 1.96 1.45
CA LEU A 5 -13.23 1.34 2.01
C LEU A 5 -12.20 1.02 0.92
N GLU A 6 -12.70 0.49 -0.19
CA GLU A 6 -11.97 0.09 -1.38
C GLU A 6 -11.29 1.28 -2.07
N THR A 7 -11.95 2.43 -2.11
CA THR A 7 -11.35 3.65 -2.68
C THR A 7 -10.18 4.15 -1.84
N ILE A 8 -10.31 4.10 -0.51
CA ILE A 8 -9.22 4.50 0.39
C ILE A 8 -8.03 3.55 0.26
N LEU A 9 -8.29 2.23 0.19
CA LEU A 9 -7.25 1.23 -0.05
C LEU A 9 -6.56 1.44 -1.40
N ALA A 10 -7.35 1.67 -2.47
CA ALA A 10 -6.84 1.92 -3.81
C ALA A 10 -5.92 3.15 -3.88
N GLU A 11 -6.31 4.27 -3.24
CA GLU A 11 -5.50 5.48 -3.24
C GLU A 11 -4.17 5.31 -2.50
N LYS A 12 -4.17 4.55 -1.39
CA LYS A 12 -2.95 4.25 -0.62
C LYS A 12 -2.04 3.31 -1.40
N TYR A 13 -2.59 2.23 -1.94
CA TYR A 13 -1.87 1.28 -2.79
C TYR A 13 -1.23 1.99 -3.99
N GLU A 14 -2.02 2.75 -4.75
CA GLU A 14 -1.53 3.47 -5.93
C GLU A 14 -0.41 4.45 -5.56
N THR A 15 -0.53 5.15 -4.43
CA THR A 15 0.50 6.09 -3.98
C THR A 15 1.82 5.40 -3.65
N ILE A 16 1.76 4.21 -3.04
CA ILE A 16 2.93 3.40 -2.71
C ILE A 16 3.62 2.93 -4.00
N ILE A 17 2.86 2.31 -4.92
CA ILE A 17 3.42 1.75 -6.15
C ILE A 17 3.98 2.85 -7.06
N ARG A 18 3.22 3.91 -7.32
CA ARG A 18 3.66 5.01 -8.20
C ARG A 18 4.95 5.68 -7.72
N ARG A 19 5.19 5.73 -6.41
CA ARG A 19 6.40 6.36 -5.86
C ARG A 19 7.59 5.41 -5.78
N ASN A 20 7.36 4.10 -5.81
CA ASN A 20 8.40 3.07 -5.69
C ASN A 20 9.37 3.39 -4.52
N ILE A 21 10.66 3.09 -4.65
CA ILE A 21 11.73 3.33 -3.67
C ILE A 21 11.96 4.82 -3.33
N THR A 22 11.38 5.75 -4.08
CA THR A 22 11.53 7.19 -3.83
C THR A 22 10.57 7.73 -2.76
N THR A 23 9.65 6.90 -2.26
CA THR A 23 8.68 7.31 -1.25
C THR A 23 9.31 7.51 0.12
N THR A 24 8.84 8.51 0.86
CA THR A 24 9.15 8.70 2.29
C THR A 24 7.90 8.54 3.17
N ARG A 25 6.78 8.15 2.57
CA ARG A 25 5.45 8.18 3.20
C ARG A 25 5.14 6.86 3.93
N MET A 26 5.88 6.57 4.99
CA MET A 26 5.72 5.35 5.80
C MET A 26 4.29 5.17 6.36
N ARG A 27 3.60 6.27 6.64
CA ARG A 27 2.19 6.25 7.06
C ARG A 27 1.27 5.57 6.04
N ASP A 28 1.53 5.70 4.74
CA ASP A 28 0.67 5.06 3.73
C ASP A 28 0.75 3.53 3.83
N PHE A 29 1.94 2.97 4.12
CA PHE A 29 2.13 1.54 4.39
C PHE A 29 1.39 1.10 5.64
N TYR A 30 1.54 1.84 6.74
CA TYR A 30 0.87 1.53 8.00
C TYR A 30 -0.66 1.59 7.88
N ASP A 31 -1.18 2.63 7.24
CA ASP A 31 -2.61 2.82 7.07
C ASP A 31 -3.19 1.73 6.16
N LEU A 32 -2.51 1.36 5.06
CA LEU A 32 -2.93 0.26 4.19
C LEU A 32 -2.97 -1.05 4.98
N TYR A 33 -1.90 -1.36 5.71
CA TYR A 33 -1.81 -2.55 6.57
C TYR A 33 -2.96 -2.60 7.58
N THR A 34 -3.14 -1.52 8.33
CA THR A 34 -4.13 -1.45 9.42
C THR A 34 -5.55 -1.54 8.86
N LEU A 35 -5.85 -0.77 7.81
CA LEU A 35 -7.17 -0.77 7.19
C LEU A 35 -7.50 -2.15 6.62
N TYR A 36 -6.57 -2.77 5.89
CA TYR A 36 -6.73 -4.12 5.39
C TYR A 36 -6.94 -5.13 6.53
N LYS A 37 -6.11 -5.13 7.57
CA LYS A 37 -6.23 -6.10 8.68
C LYS A 37 -7.54 -5.97 9.46
N LEU A 38 -8.02 -4.75 9.67
CA LEU A 38 -9.26 -4.48 10.41
C LEU A 38 -10.52 -4.79 9.59
N LYS A 39 -10.45 -4.62 8.27
CA LYS A 39 -11.63 -4.62 7.39
C LYS A 39 -11.60 -5.65 6.28
N LYS A 40 -10.61 -6.55 6.24
CA LYS A 40 -10.43 -7.56 5.18
C LYS A 40 -11.69 -8.37 4.85
N ASP A 41 -12.54 -8.65 5.84
CA ASP A 41 -13.76 -9.45 5.68
C ASP A 41 -14.93 -8.61 5.11
N GLU A 42 -14.80 -7.28 5.11
CA GLU A 42 -15.75 -6.31 4.54
C GLU A 42 -15.33 -5.83 3.13
N ILE A 43 -14.11 -6.16 2.67
CA ILE A 43 -13.59 -5.72 1.37
C ILE A 43 -14.27 -6.50 0.24
N ASP A 44 -14.95 -5.78 -0.65
CA ASP A 44 -15.30 -6.33 -1.95
C ASP A 44 -14.13 -6.16 -2.93
N TYR A 45 -13.47 -7.27 -3.25
CA TYR A 45 -12.31 -7.28 -4.12
C TYR A 45 -12.60 -6.85 -5.56
N LYS A 46 -13.84 -7.01 -6.04
CA LYS A 46 -14.24 -6.51 -7.36
C LYS A 46 -14.30 -4.98 -7.34
N ILE A 47 -14.90 -4.40 -6.30
CA ILE A 47 -14.95 -2.94 -6.12
C ILE A 47 -13.54 -2.38 -5.91
N LEU A 48 -12.68 -3.08 -5.16
CA LEU A 48 -11.27 -2.70 -4.98
C LEU A 48 -10.50 -2.66 -6.29
N LYS A 49 -10.64 -3.69 -7.14
CA LYS A 49 -10.03 -3.71 -8.46
C LYS A 49 -10.48 -2.51 -9.31
N GLU A 50 -11.79 -2.27 -9.40
CA GLU A 50 -12.33 -1.11 -10.13
C GLU A 50 -11.83 0.22 -9.55
N ALA A 51 -11.69 0.32 -8.23
CA ALA A 51 -11.18 1.52 -7.57
C ALA A 51 -9.71 1.77 -7.88
N ILE A 52 -8.88 0.72 -7.92
CA ILE A 52 -7.46 0.81 -8.31
C ILE A 52 -7.34 1.26 -9.77
N GLU A 53 -8.06 0.61 -10.69
CA GLU A 53 -8.05 0.96 -12.12
C GLU A 53 -8.48 2.41 -12.36
N ARG A 54 -9.56 2.87 -11.70
CA ARG A 54 -10.01 4.26 -11.80
C ARG A 54 -8.99 5.24 -11.23
N THR A 55 -8.35 4.89 -10.11
CA THR A 55 -7.39 5.77 -9.43
C THR A 55 -6.11 5.89 -10.23
N SER A 56 -5.56 4.79 -10.74
CA SER A 56 -4.36 4.78 -11.58
C SER A 56 -4.63 5.51 -12.90
N TYR A 57 -5.77 5.26 -13.55
CA TYR A 57 -6.16 5.98 -14.76
C TYR A 57 -6.23 7.49 -14.55
N LYS A 58 -6.85 7.92 -13.45
CA LYS A 58 -6.97 9.35 -13.12
C LYS A 58 -5.61 10.00 -12.82
N ARG A 59 -4.65 9.24 -12.30
CA ARG A 59 -3.33 9.73 -11.87
C ARG A 59 -2.22 9.50 -12.89
N GLY A 60 -2.49 8.78 -13.98
CA GLY A 60 -1.53 8.49 -15.02
C GLY A 60 -0.47 7.46 -14.61
N SER A 61 -0.81 6.55 -13.70
CA SER A 61 0.12 5.56 -13.12
C SER A 61 -0.15 4.11 -13.55
N GLN A 62 -0.76 3.93 -14.72
CA GLN A 62 -1.15 2.61 -15.22
C GLN A 62 0.06 1.71 -15.52
N GLU A 63 1.16 2.29 -15.98
CA GLU A 63 2.40 1.54 -16.28
C GLU A 63 2.99 0.97 -14.99
N GLU A 64 3.10 1.78 -13.94
CA GLU A 64 3.59 1.32 -12.63
C GLU A 64 2.65 0.28 -12.01
N MET A 65 1.34 0.37 -12.25
CA MET A 65 0.41 -0.67 -11.81
C MET A 65 0.59 -2.00 -12.56
N GLN A 66 1.22 -2.03 -13.74
CA GLN A 66 1.58 -3.27 -14.43
C GLN A 66 2.87 -3.87 -13.88
N ASP A 67 3.83 -3.02 -13.52
CA ASP A 67 5.13 -3.43 -12.96
C ASP A 67 5.12 -3.61 -11.44
N TYR A 68 3.93 -3.78 -10.85
CA TYR A 68 3.75 -3.79 -9.40
C TYR A 68 4.57 -4.88 -8.69
N GLU A 69 4.80 -6.04 -9.33
CA GLU A 69 5.56 -7.13 -8.71
C GLU A 69 7.02 -6.75 -8.48
N GLU A 70 7.66 -6.17 -9.50
CA GLU A 70 9.04 -5.67 -9.45
C GLU A 70 9.15 -4.53 -8.45
N ILE A 71 8.25 -3.54 -8.54
CA ILE A 71 8.21 -2.39 -7.63
C ILE A 71 8.07 -2.83 -6.16
N ILE A 72 7.23 -3.83 -5.87
CA ILE A 72 7.08 -4.30 -4.49
C ILE A 72 8.32 -5.03 -4.00
N GLU A 73 9.03 -5.76 -4.87
CA GLU A 73 10.30 -6.39 -4.49
C GLU A 73 11.39 -5.35 -4.24
N ASP A 74 11.53 -4.35 -5.11
CA ASP A 74 12.43 -3.21 -4.91
C ASP A 74 12.16 -2.51 -3.57
N ILE A 75 10.89 -2.19 -3.29
CA ILE A 75 10.48 -1.59 -2.01
C ILE A 75 10.90 -2.48 -0.84
N LYS A 76 10.73 -3.80 -0.96
CA LYS A 76 11.03 -4.75 0.11
C LYS A 76 12.53 -4.84 0.39
N GLU A 77 13.36 -4.82 -0.64
CA GLU A 77 14.81 -4.95 -0.53
C GLU A 77 15.51 -3.62 -0.18
N ASP A 78 14.85 -2.49 -0.37
CA ASP A 78 15.42 -1.18 -0.12
C ASP A 78 15.71 -0.91 1.37
N SER A 79 17.01 -0.85 1.68
CA SER A 79 17.50 -0.60 3.04
C SER A 79 17.15 0.79 3.58
N TYR A 80 16.98 1.79 2.71
CA TYR A 80 16.63 3.13 3.11
C TYR A 80 15.16 3.22 3.56
N LEU A 81 14.22 2.62 2.82
CA LEU A 81 12.82 2.51 3.23
C LEU A 81 12.66 1.73 4.53
N ARG A 82 13.41 0.64 4.71
CA ARG A 82 13.47 -0.08 6.01
C ARG A 82 13.90 0.85 7.13
N SER A 83 14.95 1.67 6.93
CA SER A 83 15.39 2.63 7.94
C SER A 83 14.33 3.70 8.25
N LEU A 84 13.60 4.18 7.24
CA LEU A 84 12.50 5.12 7.43
C LEU A 84 11.34 4.48 8.19
N TRP A 85 11.07 3.21 7.96
CA TRP A 85 10.06 2.46 8.71
C TRP A 85 10.41 2.35 10.19
N GLU A 86 11.67 2.03 10.52
CA GLU A 86 12.12 1.98 11.92
C GLU A 86 12.01 3.36 12.61
N VAL A 87 12.38 4.44 11.91
CA VAL A 87 12.17 5.80 12.42
C VAL A 87 10.68 6.06 12.65
N TYR A 88 9.83 5.72 11.69
CA TYR A 88 8.38 5.88 11.81
C TYR A 88 7.79 5.12 13.00
N LEU A 89 8.22 3.88 13.26
CA LEU A 89 7.82 3.11 14.45
C LEU A 89 8.27 3.78 15.75
N SER A 90 9.52 4.28 15.78
CA SER A 90 10.08 4.93 16.96
C SER A 90 9.30 6.19 17.38
N GLU A 91 8.79 6.93 16.39
CA GLU A 91 7.94 8.11 16.58
C GLU A 91 6.49 7.75 16.91
N ASN A 92 6.03 6.57 16.49
CA ASN A 92 4.65 6.09 16.64
C ASN A 92 4.59 4.85 17.55
N LYS A 93 5.05 4.99 18.80
CA LYS A 93 5.18 3.89 19.77
C LYS A 93 3.91 3.05 20.02
N TYR A 94 2.73 3.59 19.71
CA TYR A 94 1.46 2.86 19.84
C TYR A 94 1.32 1.71 18.83
N ILE A 95 2.09 1.71 17.74
CA ILE A 95 2.07 0.66 16.72
C ILE A 95 2.68 -0.65 17.26
N GLY A 96 3.65 -0.54 18.16
CA GLY A 96 4.37 -1.70 18.73
C GLY A 96 5.36 -2.30 17.74
N ASP A 97 5.53 -3.62 17.82
CA ASP A 97 6.46 -4.38 16.98
C ASP A 97 5.78 -4.85 15.68
N LEU A 98 5.89 -4.03 14.64
CA LEU A 98 5.37 -4.31 13.31
C LEU A 98 6.50 -4.21 12.29
N SER A 99 7.00 -5.34 11.79
CA SER A 99 8.08 -5.35 10.82
C SER A 99 7.69 -4.75 9.46
N PHE A 100 8.67 -4.17 8.76
CA PHE A 100 8.47 -3.61 7.43
C PHE A 100 7.97 -4.68 6.43
N ASP A 101 8.50 -5.91 6.52
CA ASP A 101 8.07 -7.02 5.66
C ASP A 101 6.56 -7.31 5.80
N LYS A 102 5.99 -7.25 7.01
CA LYS A 102 4.56 -7.48 7.22
C LYS A 102 3.68 -6.42 6.56
N VAL A 103 4.13 -5.17 6.52
CA VAL A 103 3.37 -4.10 5.85
C VAL A 103 3.49 -4.19 4.34
N VAL A 104 4.66 -4.53 3.81
CA VAL A 104 4.88 -4.75 2.37
C VAL A 104 4.11 -5.99 1.88
N ASP A 105 4.00 -7.05 2.69
CA ASP A 105 3.19 -8.22 2.35
C ASP A 105 1.72 -7.86 2.11
N VAL A 106 1.17 -6.89 2.84
CA VAL A 106 -0.20 -6.41 2.59
C VAL A 106 -0.30 -5.64 1.28
N VAL A 107 0.71 -4.84 0.92
CA VAL A 107 0.77 -4.17 -0.40
C VAL A 107 0.68 -5.23 -1.51
N ARG A 108 1.42 -6.34 -1.37
CA ARG A 108 1.40 -7.48 -2.30
C ARG A 108 0.05 -8.22 -2.33
N ILE A 109 -0.63 -8.34 -1.20
CA ILE A 109 -1.97 -8.96 -1.17
C ILE A 109 -2.97 -8.09 -1.94
N VAL A 110 -2.93 -6.77 -1.71
CA VAL A 110 -3.81 -5.82 -2.42
C VAL A 110 -3.51 -5.83 -3.93
N SER A 111 -2.23 -5.90 -4.32
CA SER A 111 -1.87 -5.93 -5.75
C SER A 111 -2.38 -7.16 -6.48
N LYS A 112 -2.34 -8.36 -5.88
CA LYS A 112 -2.84 -9.59 -6.52
C LYS A 112 -4.34 -9.60 -6.81
N THR A 113 -5.09 -8.66 -6.25
CA THR A 113 -6.53 -8.51 -6.52
C THR A 113 -6.80 -7.83 -7.86
N THR A 114 -5.78 -7.21 -8.47
CA THR A 114 -5.87 -6.57 -9.79
C THR A 114 -5.51 -7.51 -10.95
N SER A 115 -4.88 -8.66 -10.68
CA SER A 115 -4.56 -9.68 -11.69
C SER A 115 -5.80 -10.43 -12.19
#